data_AF-A0A7W0EHP6-F1
#
_entry.id   AF-A0A7W0EHP6-F1
#
_cell.length_a   1.000
_cell.length_b   1.000
_cell.length_c   1.000
_cell.angle_alpha   90.00
_cell.angle_beta   90.00
_cell.angle_gamma   90.00
#
_symmetry.space_group_name_H-M   'P 1'
#
loop_
_entity.id
_entity.type
_entity.pdbx_description
1 polymer ?
#
loop_
_entity_poly.entity_id
_entity_poly.type
_entity_poly.pdbx_seq_one_letter_code
_entity_poly.pdbx_strand_id
1 'polypeptide(L)'
;MAPRSGSAKQFSAILSFQNNTSTVSSRESGNTYAIEKSGVIGINGQKMPISLGKINDSSPSVSHLLINHPDLNAQCWEIIFSDINQEKQFTDMRPGVEVFLDSSTKEIIWENTPSQPVTVQENNVLDSNNQQNDTGLINLGNINFEQPTLSHLLKNHPYYSNDTWDIIFSTVNRNKPYTTLQPGSQVFIDPKTLELSFQDKTAPKISATPQSNGTSITSVIESTQTISNSNGFAKRFAESVKSYLGRPYHKIDCYGLVIRGLEDLGVQYKGNNGLRQHLVQLATNQGLRHNAYHNGEGLIEVAGNKLFDESFSVINNAEQQADDVMTRIEPLLQEGVLLSFSTPSRGHTGVISQKDGEWTYVNSGVIDHQVDGGKAAKRVGEETLSAEITNWFKLARNKRTSLKVSVGIFDPGKLKEKARLAVRNDAEGKGII
;
A
#
# COMPACT_ATOMS: atom_id res chain seq x y z
N MET A 1 -50.51 30.79 17.11
CA MET A 1 -50.49 32.15 16.51
C MET A 1 -49.04 32.59 16.40
N ALA A 2 -48.50 32.66 15.18
CA ALA A 2 -47.38 33.55 14.88
C ALA A 2 -47.90 35.01 14.90
N PRO A 3 -47.05 36.04 15.06
CA PRO A 3 -46.21 36.51 13.95
C PRO A 3 -44.80 36.99 14.42
N ARG A 4 -43.76 36.80 13.59
CA ARG A 4 -43.08 37.80 12.71
C ARG A 4 -42.35 38.92 13.45
N SER A 5 -41.27 39.54 12.97
CA SER A 5 -40.24 39.28 11.96
C SER A 5 -39.44 40.59 11.86
N GLY A 6 -38.14 40.51 11.59
CA GLY A 6 -37.33 41.57 10.98
C GLY A 6 -36.85 42.67 11.94
N SER A 7 -35.78 43.40 11.69
CA SER A 7 -34.82 43.49 10.58
C SER A 7 -33.74 44.45 11.10
N ALA A 8 -32.48 44.03 11.21
CA ALA A 8 -31.37 44.32 10.31
C ALA A 8 -30.85 45.77 10.25
N LYS A 9 -29.51 45.85 10.37
CA LYS A 9 -28.53 46.75 9.72
C LYS A 9 -27.97 47.97 10.48
N GLN A 10 -26.67 47.82 10.76
CA GLN A 10 -25.53 48.67 10.37
C GLN A 10 -25.57 50.16 10.74
N PHE A 11 -24.61 50.57 11.57
CA PHE A 11 -23.92 51.85 11.39
C PHE A 11 -22.43 51.68 11.63
N SER A 12 -21.66 52.22 10.69
CA SER A 12 -20.21 52.24 10.66
C SER A 12 -19.70 53.57 11.23
N ALA A 13 -18.54 53.47 11.90
CA ALA A 13 -17.40 54.37 11.79
C ALA A 13 -17.22 55.60 12.73
N ILE A 14 -15.92 55.83 12.97
CA ILE A 14 -15.18 57.07 13.25
C ILE A 14 -14.75 57.32 14.71
N LEU A 15 -13.42 57.27 14.91
CA LEU A 15 -12.53 58.28 15.53
C LEU A 15 -11.21 57.56 15.93
N SER A 16 -10.18 57.47 15.07
CA SER A 16 -9.12 58.46 14.79
C SER A 16 -8.57 59.20 16.03
N PHE A 17 -7.36 58.81 16.45
CA PHE A 17 -6.37 59.73 17.01
C PHE A 17 -5.00 59.49 16.35
N GLN A 18 -4.71 60.40 15.42
CA GLN A 18 -3.39 60.95 15.06
C GLN A 18 -2.79 61.65 16.30
N ASN A 19 -1.50 61.92 16.51
CA ASN A 19 -0.35 62.13 15.63
C ASN A 19 0.91 62.29 16.53
N ASN A 20 2.09 61.92 16.04
CA ASN A 20 3.26 62.79 15.84
C ASN A 20 4.62 62.05 15.92
N THR A 21 5.11 61.77 14.72
CA THR A 21 6.47 61.96 14.20
C THR A 21 7.52 62.66 15.07
N SER A 22 8.73 62.06 15.10
CA SER A 22 9.96 62.74 14.67
C SER A 22 11.02 61.72 14.21
N THR A 23 11.54 62.00 13.02
CA THR A 23 12.57 61.31 12.24
C THR A 23 13.98 61.70 12.68
N VAL A 24 14.91 60.74 12.80
CA VAL A 24 16.33 60.93 12.44
C VAL A 24 16.89 59.62 11.85
N SER A 25 17.55 59.76 10.72
CA SER A 25 18.24 58.77 9.90
C SER A 25 19.60 58.37 10.49
N SER A 26 19.96 57.08 10.44
CA SER A 26 21.15 56.55 9.74
C SER A 26 21.47 55.09 10.13
N ARG A 27 21.76 54.27 9.11
CA ARG A 27 22.74 53.14 8.99
C ARG A 27 22.91 52.17 10.17
N GLU A 28 23.18 50.88 10.03
CA GLU A 28 23.22 49.85 8.99
C GLU A 28 23.52 48.56 9.77
N SER A 29 23.17 47.39 9.21
CA SER A 29 23.71 46.05 9.54
C SER A 29 23.35 45.39 10.88
N GLY A 30 22.70 44.21 10.80
CA GLY A 30 22.46 43.36 11.97
C GLY A 30 21.44 42.23 11.74
N ASN A 31 21.85 41.23 10.96
CA ASN A 31 21.21 39.94 10.67
C ASN A 31 20.08 39.47 11.61
N THR A 32 18.89 39.23 11.04
CA THR A 32 17.94 38.25 11.54
C THR A 32 17.73 37.20 10.44
N TYR A 33 18.26 35.99 10.64
CA TYR A 33 18.05 34.86 9.75
C TYR A 33 16.62 34.34 9.89
N ALA A 34 15.73 34.80 9.01
CA ALA A 34 14.55 34.03 8.63
C ALA A 34 14.97 33.10 7.47
N ILE A 35 15.02 31.79 7.73
CA ILE A 35 15.17 30.79 6.66
C ILE A 35 13.81 30.68 5.98
N GLU A 36 13.62 31.48 4.93
CA GLU A 36 12.55 31.28 3.96
C GLU A 36 12.83 29.97 3.19
N LYS A 37 11.87 29.05 3.26
CA LYS A 37 11.88 27.79 2.53
C LYS A 37 11.83 28.08 1.02
N SER A 38 12.84 27.55 0.33
CA SER A 38 13.09 27.54 -1.10
C SER A 38 11.82 27.53 -1.97
N GLY A 39 11.49 28.70 -2.51
CA GLY A 39 10.72 28.85 -3.73
C GLY A 39 11.46 29.84 -4.61
N VAL A 40 12.18 29.36 -5.62
CA VAL A 40 12.80 30.24 -6.62
C VAL A 40 11.67 30.82 -7.48
N ILE A 41 11.35 32.08 -7.26
CA ILE A 41 10.36 32.83 -8.05
C ILE A 41 11.03 33.24 -9.36
N GLY A 42 10.51 32.75 -10.49
CA GLY A 42 10.97 33.15 -11.82
C GLY A 42 10.58 34.59 -12.16
N ILE A 43 11.22 35.17 -13.17
CA ILE A 43 11.18 36.60 -13.56
C ILE A 43 9.74 37.10 -13.91
N ASN A 44 8.76 36.20 -14.05
CA ASN A 44 7.35 36.51 -14.34
C ASN A 44 6.34 36.05 -13.26
N GLY A 45 6.78 35.69 -12.05
CA GLY A 45 5.89 35.25 -10.97
C GLY A 45 5.32 33.83 -11.13
N GLN A 46 5.72 33.09 -12.17
CA GLN A 46 5.46 31.66 -12.28
C GLN A 46 6.44 30.86 -11.40
N LYS A 47 5.89 29.93 -10.63
CA LYS A 47 6.64 29.06 -9.72
C LYS A 47 7.36 28.01 -10.58
N MET A 48 8.69 28.01 -10.52
CA MET A 48 9.52 27.13 -11.35
C MET A 48 9.19 25.64 -11.07
N PRO A 49 9.27 24.75 -12.07
CA PRO A 49 9.18 23.31 -11.87
C PRO A 49 10.30 22.84 -10.92
N ILE A 50 9.97 21.89 -10.04
CA ILE A 50 10.94 21.25 -9.15
C ILE A 50 11.66 20.17 -9.96
N SER A 51 12.98 20.26 -10.12
CA SER A 51 13.75 19.16 -10.73
C SER A 51 13.77 17.96 -9.78
N LEU A 52 13.30 16.81 -10.26
CA LEU A 52 13.34 15.55 -9.52
C LEU A 52 14.66 14.80 -9.74
N GLY A 53 15.39 15.13 -10.81
CA GLY A 53 16.65 14.50 -11.21
C GLY A 53 16.57 13.81 -12.58
N LYS A 54 17.57 12.98 -12.89
CA LYS A 54 17.68 12.28 -14.18
C LYS A 54 17.47 10.78 -14.00
N ILE A 55 16.78 10.15 -14.96
CA ILE A 55 16.71 8.69 -15.05
C ILE A 55 18.11 8.14 -15.33
N ASN A 56 18.61 7.25 -14.50
CA ASN A 56 19.91 6.60 -14.68
C ASN A 56 19.96 5.28 -13.89
N ASP A 57 21.09 4.57 -13.92
CA ASP A 57 21.22 3.25 -13.29
C ASP A 57 20.95 3.26 -11.77
N SER A 58 21.26 4.36 -11.09
CA SER A 58 21.00 4.54 -9.65
C SER A 58 19.59 5.07 -9.33
N SER A 59 18.86 5.57 -10.33
CA SER A 59 17.49 6.09 -10.20
C SER A 59 16.71 5.78 -11.47
N PRO A 60 16.33 4.51 -11.69
CA PRO A 60 15.88 4.02 -12.99
C PRO A 60 14.42 4.37 -13.32
N SER A 61 13.69 5.02 -12.41
CA SER A 61 12.29 5.38 -12.62
C SER A 61 11.92 6.69 -11.93
N VAL A 62 10.80 7.29 -12.37
CA VAL A 62 10.23 8.48 -11.73
C VAL A 62 9.87 8.22 -10.26
N SER A 63 9.40 7.01 -9.93
CA SER A 63 9.14 6.62 -8.54
C SER A 63 10.41 6.60 -7.69
N HIS A 64 11.56 6.17 -8.24
CA HIS A 64 12.84 6.26 -7.53
C HIS A 64 13.22 7.72 -7.27
N LEU A 65 13.08 8.60 -8.26
CA LEU A 65 13.35 10.03 -8.09
C LEU A 65 12.45 10.66 -7.01
N LEU A 66 11.16 10.35 -7.00
CA LEU A 66 10.21 10.88 -6.01
C LEU A 66 10.43 10.32 -4.60
N ILE A 67 10.73 9.03 -4.46
CA ILE A 67 11.00 8.39 -3.16
C ILE A 67 12.28 8.93 -2.53
N ASN A 68 13.28 9.24 -3.34
CA ASN A 68 14.55 9.78 -2.86
C ASN A 68 14.51 11.30 -2.67
N HIS A 69 13.45 11.98 -3.12
CA HIS A 69 13.31 13.42 -2.96
C HIS A 69 12.91 13.78 -1.50
N PRO A 70 13.64 14.69 -0.84
CA PRO A 70 13.47 14.97 0.60
C PRO A 70 12.07 15.45 0.98
N ASP A 71 11.48 16.31 0.15
CA ASP A 71 10.17 16.92 0.44
C ASP A 71 8.97 16.19 -0.18
N LEU A 72 9.20 15.24 -1.08
CA LEU A 72 8.15 14.65 -1.93
C LEU A 72 7.98 13.14 -1.72
N ASN A 73 8.88 12.47 -1.00
CA ASN A 73 8.84 11.03 -0.76
C ASN A 73 7.49 10.53 -0.21
N ALA A 74 6.89 11.26 0.72
CA ALA A 74 5.63 10.92 1.36
C ALA A 74 4.43 11.05 0.41
N GLN A 75 4.58 11.81 -0.68
CA GLN A 75 3.57 12.07 -1.71
C GLN A 75 3.87 11.32 -3.01
N CYS A 76 4.91 10.49 -3.08
CA CYS A 76 5.35 9.81 -4.31
C CYS A 76 4.18 9.15 -5.05
N TRP A 77 3.43 8.28 -4.37
CA TRP A 77 2.34 7.55 -5.00
C TRP A 77 1.11 8.42 -5.27
N GLU A 78 0.85 9.44 -4.44
CA GLU A 78 -0.20 10.42 -4.71
C GLU A 78 0.08 11.21 -5.98
N ILE A 79 1.34 11.60 -6.20
CA ILE A 79 1.78 12.33 -7.39
C ILE A 79 1.69 11.42 -8.62
N ILE A 80 2.25 10.20 -8.56
CA ILE A 80 2.26 9.27 -9.70
C ILE A 80 0.84 8.86 -10.12
N PHE A 81 -0.04 8.58 -9.16
CA PHE A 81 -1.41 8.12 -9.45
C PHE A 81 -2.44 9.26 -9.49
N SER A 82 -2.00 10.53 -9.50
CA SER A 82 -2.92 11.65 -9.72
C SER A 82 -3.50 11.63 -11.13
N ASP A 83 -4.69 12.22 -11.30
CA ASP A 83 -5.41 12.18 -12.58
C ASP A 83 -4.60 12.73 -13.76
N ILE A 84 -3.76 13.73 -13.50
CA ILE A 84 -2.89 14.37 -14.50
C ILE A 84 -1.68 13.50 -14.91
N ASN A 85 -1.33 12.51 -14.08
CA ASN A 85 -0.13 11.69 -14.23
C ASN A 85 -0.43 10.20 -14.50
N GLN A 86 -1.63 9.70 -14.19
CA GLN A 86 -1.94 8.26 -14.25
C GLN A 86 -1.88 7.66 -15.66
N GLU A 87 -2.08 8.46 -16.71
CA GLU A 87 -2.03 8.01 -18.12
C GLU A 87 -0.64 8.23 -18.76
N LYS A 88 0.31 8.79 -18.02
CA LYS A 88 1.64 9.10 -18.53
C LYS A 88 2.49 7.83 -18.66
N GLN A 89 3.12 7.67 -19.82
CA GLN A 89 3.99 6.52 -20.11
C GLN A 89 5.38 6.70 -19.49
N PHE A 90 5.46 6.58 -18.16
CA PHE A 90 6.73 6.66 -17.44
C PHE A 90 7.73 5.56 -17.87
N THR A 91 7.25 4.52 -18.55
CA THR A 91 8.02 3.39 -19.10
C THR A 91 8.88 3.76 -20.30
N ASP A 92 8.57 4.85 -20.99
CA ASP A 92 9.24 5.25 -22.23
C ASP A 92 10.43 6.19 -21.98
N MET A 93 10.69 6.55 -20.72
CA MET A 93 11.80 7.41 -20.35
C MET A 93 13.14 6.69 -20.52
N ARG A 94 14.02 7.30 -21.31
CA ARG A 94 15.37 6.81 -21.54
C ARG A 94 16.30 7.24 -20.40
N PRO A 95 17.37 6.49 -20.11
CA PRO A 95 18.47 6.98 -19.28
C PRO A 95 18.97 8.34 -19.80
N GLY A 96 19.21 9.27 -18.89
CA GLY A 96 19.60 10.65 -19.15
C GLY A 96 18.45 11.66 -19.21
N VAL A 97 17.19 11.20 -19.33
CA VAL A 97 16.01 12.08 -19.33
C VAL A 97 15.88 12.79 -17.98
N GLU A 98 15.78 14.11 -18.02
CA GLU A 98 15.56 14.95 -16.83
C GLU A 98 14.07 15.09 -16.56
N VAL A 99 13.69 14.86 -15.31
CA VAL A 99 12.29 14.81 -14.88
C VAL A 99 12.03 15.96 -13.93
N PHE A 100 10.95 16.69 -14.20
CA PHE A 100 10.50 17.83 -13.43
C PHE A 100 9.09 17.58 -12.87
N LEU A 101 8.78 18.23 -11.76
CA LEU A 101 7.45 18.28 -11.18
C LEU A 101 6.96 19.73 -11.18
N ASP A 102 5.86 20.00 -11.87
CA ASP A 102 5.19 21.29 -11.75
C ASP A 102 4.70 21.45 -10.31
N SER A 103 5.22 22.48 -9.63
CA SER A 103 4.95 22.66 -8.20
C SER A 103 3.51 23.07 -7.88
N SER A 104 2.78 23.57 -8.89
CA SER A 104 1.39 24.04 -8.81
C SER A 104 0.39 22.96 -9.17
N THR A 105 0.61 22.23 -10.27
CA THR A 105 -0.32 21.18 -10.75
C THR A 105 0.05 19.78 -10.25
N LYS A 106 1.27 19.60 -9.74
CA LYS A 106 1.87 18.29 -9.46
C LYS A 106 2.01 17.40 -10.68
N GLU A 107 1.98 17.99 -11.88
CA GLU A 107 2.24 17.27 -13.12
C GLU A 107 3.73 16.90 -13.25
N ILE A 108 4.01 15.65 -13.60
CA ILE A 108 5.35 15.19 -13.94
C ILE A 108 5.61 15.52 -15.41
N ILE A 109 6.68 16.28 -15.68
CA ILE A 109 7.05 16.77 -17.00
C ILE A 109 8.46 16.30 -17.33
N TRP A 110 8.70 15.86 -18.57
CA TRP A 110 10.03 15.56 -19.09
C TRP A 110 10.07 15.90 -20.58
N GLU A 111 11.24 16.31 -21.08
CA GLU A 111 11.43 16.53 -22.52
C GLU A 111 11.89 15.24 -23.19
N ASN A 112 11.15 14.81 -24.22
CA ASN A 112 11.63 13.78 -25.16
C ASN A 112 12.65 14.43 -26.10
N THR A 113 13.90 14.58 -25.68
CA THR A 113 14.96 15.00 -26.60
C THR A 113 15.36 13.80 -27.48
N PRO A 114 15.18 13.85 -28.82
CA PRO A 114 15.61 12.77 -29.70
C PRO A 114 17.13 12.84 -29.90
N SER A 115 17.89 12.15 -29.06
CA SER A 115 19.33 11.95 -29.27
C SER A 115 19.57 10.79 -30.24
N GLN A 116 20.43 11.03 -31.23
CA GLN A 116 20.73 10.17 -32.38
C GLN A 116 21.17 8.72 -32.08
N PRO A 117 20.97 7.78 -33.03
CA PRO A 117 21.34 6.38 -32.87
C PRO A 117 22.85 6.22 -32.78
N VAL A 118 23.33 5.61 -31.70
CA VAL A 118 24.72 5.17 -31.60
C VAL A 118 24.85 3.82 -32.30
N THR A 119 25.58 3.81 -33.41
CA THR A 119 25.99 2.61 -34.14
C THR A 119 26.88 1.74 -33.26
N VAL A 120 26.41 0.53 -32.92
CA VAL A 120 27.21 -0.47 -32.21
C VAL A 120 28.06 -1.23 -33.22
N GLN A 121 29.39 -1.14 -33.10
CA GLN A 121 30.30 -2.09 -33.74
C GLN A 121 30.39 -3.35 -32.88
N GLU A 122 30.08 -4.49 -33.50
CA GLU A 122 30.36 -5.82 -32.98
C GLU A 122 31.86 -5.97 -32.73
N ASN A 123 32.24 -6.24 -31.48
CA ASN A 123 33.48 -6.94 -31.18
C ASN A 123 33.15 -8.15 -30.32
N ASN A 124 33.32 -9.33 -30.93
CA ASN A 124 33.33 -10.62 -30.28
C ASN A 124 34.44 -10.66 -29.21
N VAL A 125 34.03 -10.76 -27.95
CA VAL A 125 34.83 -11.38 -26.90
C VAL A 125 33.90 -12.33 -26.16
N LEU A 126 34.11 -13.63 -26.39
CA LEU A 126 33.58 -14.68 -25.52
C LEU A 126 34.19 -14.47 -24.14
N ASP A 127 33.37 -14.11 -23.16
CA ASP A 127 33.69 -14.36 -21.76
C ASP A 127 32.62 -15.25 -21.13
N SER A 128 33.11 -16.34 -20.58
CA SER A 128 32.39 -17.55 -20.24
C SER A 128 31.82 -17.43 -18.84
N ASN A 129 30.48 -17.36 -18.70
CA ASN A 129 29.78 -17.68 -17.45
C ASN A 129 28.31 -18.09 -17.65
N ASN A 130 27.93 -18.60 -18.83
CA ASN A 130 26.63 -19.24 -19.02
C ASN A 130 26.73 -20.72 -18.65
N GLN A 131 26.39 -21.06 -17.40
CA GLN A 131 26.08 -22.45 -17.05
C GLN A 131 24.73 -22.83 -17.67
N GLN A 132 24.81 -23.36 -18.89
CA GLN A 132 23.70 -24.02 -19.55
C GLN A 132 23.51 -25.39 -18.89
N ASN A 133 22.33 -25.62 -18.29
CA ASN A 133 22.00 -26.93 -17.72
C ASN A 133 21.60 -27.92 -18.84
N ASP A 134 21.70 -29.23 -18.59
CA ASP A 134 21.36 -30.34 -19.51
C ASP A 134 19.94 -30.29 -20.13
N THR A 135 19.09 -29.34 -19.70
CA THR A 135 17.75 -29.08 -20.22
C THR A 135 17.70 -28.01 -21.32
N GLY A 136 18.82 -27.34 -21.64
CA GLY A 136 18.87 -26.29 -22.66
C GLY A 136 18.36 -24.91 -22.21
N LEU A 137 18.06 -24.73 -20.92
CA LEU A 137 17.64 -23.46 -20.32
C LEU A 137 18.85 -22.58 -19.96
N ILE A 138 18.72 -21.26 -20.14
CA ILE A 138 19.73 -20.28 -19.73
C ILE A 138 19.42 -19.78 -18.32
N ASN A 139 20.39 -19.85 -17.43
CA ASN A 139 20.28 -19.33 -16.07
C ASN A 139 20.45 -17.81 -16.07
N LEU A 140 19.41 -17.08 -15.66
CA LEU A 140 19.43 -15.62 -15.53
C LEU A 140 20.04 -15.15 -14.20
N GLY A 141 20.21 -16.05 -13.24
CA GLY A 141 20.73 -15.77 -11.91
C GLY A 141 19.72 -16.04 -10.80
N ASN A 142 20.02 -15.54 -9.60
CA ASN A 142 19.21 -15.76 -8.41
C ASN A 142 18.62 -14.44 -7.93
N ILE A 143 17.35 -14.46 -7.53
CA ILE A 143 16.75 -13.33 -6.83
C ILE A 143 17.49 -13.12 -5.51
N ASN A 144 17.98 -11.91 -5.26
CA ASN A 144 18.75 -11.59 -4.06
C ASN A 144 18.60 -10.08 -3.70
N PHE A 145 19.32 -9.61 -2.70
CA PHE A 145 19.23 -8.22 -2.23
C PHE A 145 19.62 -7.19 -3.29
N GLU A 146 20.61 -7.49 -4.12
CA GLU A 146 21.12 -6.60 -5.19
C GLU A 146 20.28 -6.73 -6.48
N GLN A 147 19.67 -7.90 -6.70
CA GLN A 147 18.83 -8.19 -7.86
C GLN A 147 17.45 -8.70 -7.39
N PRO A 148 16.59 -7.81 -6.84
CA PRO A 148 15.41 -8.21 -6.08
C PRO A 148 14.22 -8.62 -6.94
N THR A 149 14.25 -8.38 -8.25
CA THR A 149 13.14 -8.72 -9.14
C THR A 149 13.64 -9.42 -10.40
N LEU A 150 12.70 -10.08 -11.07
CA LEU A 150 12.95 -10.69 -12.37
C LEU A 150 13.40 -9.66 -13.43
N SER A 151 12.86 -8.44 -13.38
CA SER A 151 13.30 -7.36 -14.26
C SER A 151 14.73 -6.93 -13.98
N HIS A 152 15.23 -6.99 -12.73
CA HIS A 152 16.64 -6.75 -12.44
C HIS A 152 17.54 -7.83 -13.05
N LEU A 153 17.17 -9.11 -12.95
CA LEU A 153 17.93 -10.21 -13.56
C LEU A 153 18.00 -10.09 -15.08
N LEU A 154 16.87 -9.82 -15.72
CA LEU A 154 16.81 -9.64 -17.18
C LEU A 154 17.54 -8.38 -17.65
N LYS A 155 17.41 -7.24 -16.95
CA LYS A 155 18.10 -5.99 -17.31
C LYS A 155 19.62 -6.09 -17.18
N ASN A 156 20.09 -6.90 -16.24
CA ASN A 156 21.52 -7.14 -16.06
C ASN A 156 22.06 -8.28 -16.94
N HIS A 157 21.20 -8.98 -17.69
CA HIS A 157 21.61 -10.07 -18.55
C HIS A 157 22.06 -9.55 -19.93
N PRO A 158 23.26 -9.92 -20.43
CA PRO A 158 23.84 -9.33 -21.64
C PRO A 158 23.01 -9.51 -22.91
N TYR A 159 22.20 -10.58 -22.99
CA TYR A 159 21.40 -10.90 -24.18
C TYR A 159 19.91 -10.52 -24.08
N TYR A 160 19.36 -10.27 -22.89
CA TYR A 160 17.91 -10.10 -22.67
C TYR A 160 17.54 -8.75 -22.03
N SER A 161 18.53 -7.88 -21.83
CA SER A 161 18.37 -6.57 -21.20
C SER A 161 17.49 -5.62 -22.03
N ASN A 162 17.56 -5.72 -23.36
CA ASN A 162 16.77 -4.89 -24.26
C ASN A 162 15.31 -5.34 -24.33
N ASP A 163 15.06 -6.66 -24.26
CA ASP A 163 13.73 -7.24 -24.42
C ASP A 163 13.07 -7.60 -23.08
N THR A 164 13.60 -7.11 -21.96
CA THR A 164 13.17 -7.49 -20.59
C THR A 164 11.66 -7.42 -20.41
N TRP A 165 11.02 -6.34 -20.87
CA TRP A 165 9.59 -6.14 -20.67
C TRP A 165 8.74 -6.91 -21.67
N ASP A 166 9.20 -7.06 -22.92
CA ASP A 166 8.54 -7.91 -23.91
C ASP A 166 8.55 -9.38 -23.46
N ILE A 167 9.64 -9.82 -22.84
CA ILE A 167 9.76 -11.15 -22.24
C ILE A 167 8.81 -11.30 -21.04
N ILE A 168 8.77 -10.34 -20.10
CA ILE A 168 7.92 -10.42 -18.89
C ILE A 168 6.43 -10.35 -19.25
N PHE A 169 6.05 -9.50 -20.19
CA PHE A 169 4.65 -9.27 -20.55
C PHE A 169 4.15 -10.13 -21.72
N SER A 170 4.99 -10.98 -22.29
CA SER A 170 4.55 -11.94 -23.32
C SER A 170 3.43 -12.84 -22.81
N THR A 171 2.60 -13.36 -23.71
CA THR A 171 1.43 -14.16 -23.35
C THR A 171 1.77 -15.41 -22.53
N VAL A 172 2.95 -16.00 -22.75
CA VAL A 172 3.46 -17.18 -22.01
C VAL A 172 3.93 -16.83 -20.60
N ASN A 173 4.28 -15.56 -20.35
CA ASN A 173 4.97 -15.12 -19.14
C ASN A 173 4.11 -14.20 -18.24
N ARG A 174 3.27 -13.33 -18.81
CA ARG A 174 2.51 -12.27 -18.10
C ARG A 174 1.69 -12.68 -16.87
N ASN A 175 1.31 -13.96 -16.77
CA ASN A 175 0.50 -14.49 -15.67
C ASN A 175 1.32 -15.27 -14.63
N LYS A 176 2.65 -15.29 -14.76
CA LYS A 176 3.53 -15.99 -13.82
C LYS A 176 3.65 -15.22 -12.51
N PRO A 177 3.85 -15.91 -11.39
CA PRO A 177 3.77 -15.30 -10.07
C PRO A 177 5.09 -14.59 -9.71
N TYR A 178 5.49 -13.58 -10.47
CA TYR A 178 6.75 -12.85 -10.26
C TYR A 178 6.86 -12.23 -8.86
N THR A 179 5.72 -11.88 -8.28
CA THR A 179 5.63 -11.31 -6.94
C THR A 179 5.92 -12.34 -5.84
N THR A 180 5.86 -13.64 -6.13
CA THR A 180 6.08 -14.71 -5.13
C THR A 180 7.50 -15.26 -5.10
N LEU A 181 8.39 -14.80 -6.01
CA LEU A 181 9.79 -15.23 -6.06
C LEU A 181 10.53 -14.82 -4.78
N GLN A 182 11.21 -15.78 -4.14
CA GLN A 182 11.94 -15.58 -2.89
C GLN A 182 13.41 -15.29 -3.16
N PRO A 183 14.13 -14.65 -2.22
CA PRO A 183 15.58 -14.64 -2.27
C PRO A 183 16.14 -16.07 -2.32
N GLY A 184 17.02 -16.34 -3.29
CA GLY A 184 17.56 -17.67 -3.58
C GLY A 184 16.79 -18.46 -4.63
N SER A 185 15.61 -18.00 -5.08
CA SER A 185 14.93 -18.57 -6.24
C SER A 185 15.81 -18.39 -7.48
N GLN A 186 16.12 -19.50 -8.14
CA GLN A 186 16.93 -19.50 -9.35
C GLN A 186 16.04 -19.35 -10.56
N VAL A 187 16.41 -18.43 -11.44
CA VAL A 187 15.60 -18.04 -12.58
C VAL A 187 16.24 -18.56 -13.86
N PHE A 188 15.43 -19.18 -14.70
CA PHE A 188 15.83 -19.68 -15.99
C PHE A 188 14.94 -19.11 -17.10
N ILE A 189 15.50 -18.98 -18.30
CA ILE A 189 14.76 -18.65 -19.51
C ILE A 189 15.03 -19.70 -20.58
N ASP A 190 13.97 -20.13 -21.26
CA ASP A 190 14.11 -20.93 -22.48
C ASP A 190 14.46 -19.99 -23.66
N PRO A 191 15.64 -20.10 -24.28
CA PRO A 191 16.05 -19.20 -25.35
C PRO A 191 15.20 -19.32 -26.63
N LYS A 192 14.44 -20.41 -26.82
CA LYS A 192 13.59 -20.61 -28.01
C LYS A 192 12.20 -20.01 -27.86
N THR A 193 11.63 -20.10 -26.66
CA THR A 193 10.26 -19.65 -26.37
C THR A 193 10.21 -18.37 -25.55
N LEU A 194 11.36 -17.93 -25.02
CA LEU A 194 11.51 -16.87 -24.03
C LEU A 194 10.73 -17.14 -22.75
N GLU A 195 10.33 -18.39 -22.50
CA GLU A 195 9.55 -18.77 -21.34
C GLU A 195 10.41 -18.73 -20.07
N LEU A 196 9.93 -18.01 -19.05
CA LEU A 196 10.60 -17.84 -17.76
C LEU A 196 10.19 -18.95 -16.78
N SER A 197 11.15 -19.64 -16.18
CA SER A 197 10.90 -20.67 -15.16
C SER A 197 11.74 -20.41 -13.91
N PHE A 198 11.26 -20.89 -12.76
CA PHE A 198 11.87 -20.59 -11.47
C PHE A 198 11.96 -21.88 -10.65
N GLN A 199 13.12 -22.11 -10.03
CA GLN A 199 13.30 -23.18 -9.04
C GLN A 199 13.59 -22.57 -7.68
N ASP A 200 12.72 -22.85 -6.72
CA ASP A 200 12.97 -22.53 -5.33
C ASP A 200 13.90 -23.59 -4.74
N LYS A 201 15.03 -23.17 -4.14
CA LYS A 201 15.81 -24.07 -3.28
C LYS A 201 14.96 -24.41 -2.06
N THR A 202 14.29 -25.56 -2.11
CA THR A 202 13.47 -26.07 -1.02
C THR A 202 14.31 -26.37 0.23
N ALA A 203 13.75 -26.09 1.40
CA ALA A 203 14.05 -26.78 2.66
C ALA A 203 12.78 -27.53 3.14
N PRO A 204 12.92 -28.55 3.99
CA PRO A 204 12.70 -29.96 3.70
C PRO A 204 11.22 -30.40 3.60
N LYS A 205 10.99 -31.45 2.81
CA LYS A 205 9.75 -32.24 2.74
C LYS A 205 9.30 -32.68 4.15
N ILE A 206 8.20 -32.12 4.63
CA ILE A 206 7.35 -32.80 5.62
C ILE A 206 6.20 -33.41 4.81
N SER A 207 6.25 -34.73 4.65
CA SER A 207 5.13 -35.52 4.15
C SER A 207 3.98 -35.43 5.15
N ALA A 208 2.92 -34.71 4.83
CA ALA A 208 1.69 -34.70 5.60
C ALA A 208 0.67 -35.65 4.95
N THR A 209 0.50 -36.83 5.55
CA THR A 209 -0.68 -37.67 5.40
C THR A 209 -1.88 -36.97 6.08
N PRO A 210 -3.10 -37.06 5.52
CA PRO A 210 -4.26 -36.39 6.10
C PRO A 210 -4.78 -37.20 7.29
N GLN A 211 -4.76 -36.61 8.48
CA GLN A 211 -5.47 -37.15 9.62
C GLN A 211 -6.45 -36.10 10.15
N SER A 212 -7.71 -36.29 9.78
CA SER A 212 -8.84 -35.65 10.44
C SER A 212 -8.82 -36.05 11.91
N ASN A 213 -8.85 -35.08 12.81
CA ASN A 213 -9.40 -35.26 14.14
C ASN A 213 -10.03 -33.94 14.55
N GLY A 214 -11.37 -33.91 14.55
CA GLY A 214 -12.12 -32.89 15.24
C GLY A 214 -11.83 -32.98 16.73
N THR A 215 -11.55 -31.85 17.36
CA THR A 215 -11.58 -31.74 18.82
C THR A 215 -12.15 -30.38 19.19
N SER A 216 -13.41 -30.47 19.60
CA SER A 216 -14.13 -29.72 20.63
C SER A 216 -13.62 -28.34 21.04
N ILE A 217 -14.50 -27.38 20.79
CA ILE A 217 -14.51 -26.02 21.31
C ILE A 217 -14.84 -26.06 22.81
N THR A 218 -13.84 -26.18 23.68
CA THR A 218 -14.00 -25.83 25.09
C THR A 218 -12.67 -25.41 25.70
N SER A 219 -12.34 -24.11 25.67
CA SER A 219 -11.58 -23.40 26.73
C SER A 219 -11.06 -22.06 26.24
N VAL A 220 -11.87 -21.00 26.27
CA VAL A 220 -11.41 -19.65 26.68
C VAL A 220 -12.64 -18.85 27.16
N ILE A 221 -13.03 -19.01 28.42
CA ILE A 221 -13.80 -17.97 29.14
C ILE A 221 -13.02 -17.67 30.42
N GLU A 222 -11.88 -17.01 30.26
CA GLU A 222 -11.19 -16.30 31.34
C GLU A 222 -10.57 -15.04 30.75
N SER A 223 -11.37 -13.97 30.62
CA SER A 223 -10.93 -12.57 30.38
C SER A 223 -12.13 -11.60 30.27
N THR A 224 -13.02 -11.59 31.26
CA THR A 224 -14.22 -10.72 31.25
C THR A 224 -13.91 -9.21 31.40
N GLN A 225 -12.68 -8.82 31.75
CA GLN A 225 -12.27 -7.40 31.81
C GLN A 225 -11.73 -6.84 30.48
N THR A 226 -11.22 -7.69 29.58
CA THR A 226 -10.63 -7.27 28.30
C THR A 226 -11.70 -7.05 27.22
N ILE A 227 -12.78 -7.83 27.25
CA ILE A 227 -13.87 -7.79 26.25
C ILE A 227 -14.72 -6.51 26.38
N SER A 228 -14.93 -6.02 27.61
CA SER A 228 -15.75 -4.82 27.84
C SER A 228 -15.07 -3.54 27.31
N ASN A 229 -13.73 -3.48 27.38
CA ASN A 229 -12.96 -2.36 26.82
C ASN A 229 -12.74 -2.47 25.30
N SER A 230 -12.67 -3.68 24.73
CA SER A 230 -12.59 -3.87 23.28
C SER A 230 -13.86 -3.47 22.57
N ASN A 231 -15.04 -3.69 23.18
CA ASN A 231 -16.32 -3.36 22.55
C ASN A 231 -16.50 -1.85 22.34
N GLY A 232 -16.08 -1.03 23.30
CA GLY A 232 -16.11 0.42 23.14
C GLY A 232 -15.12 0.93 22.09
N PHE A 233 -13.95 0.31 21.94
CA PHE A 233 -12.98 0.67 20.91
C PHE A 233 -13.46 0.25 19.51
N ALA A 234 -13.91 -0.99 19.36
CA ALA A 234 -14.36 -1.54 18.08
C ALA A 234 -15.52 -0.72 17.49
N LYS A 235 -16.51 -0.37 18.31
CA LYS A 235 -17.62 0.48 17.86
C LYS A 235 -17.14 1.85 17.37
N ARG A 236 -16.30 2.56 18.13
CA ARG A 236 -15.72 3.84 17.69
C ARG A 236 -14.88 3.71 16.43
N PHE A 237 -14.21 2.57 16.25
CA PHE A 237 -13.42 2.30 15.06
C PHE A 237 -14.33 2.13 13.83
N ALA A 238 -15.44 1.39 13.95
CA ALA A 238 -16.46 1.31 12.91
C ALA A 238 -17.05 2.69 12.57
N GLU A 239 -17.39 3.49 13.58
CA GLU A 239 -17.89 4.86 13.39
C GLU A 239 -16.88 5.76 12.69
N SER A 240 -15.60 5.65 13.03
CA SER A 240 -14.53 6.41 12.40
C SER A 240 -14.37 6.05 10.92
N VAL A 241 -14.34 4.77 10.55
CA VAL A 241 -14.25 4.40 9.13
C VAL A 241 -15.50 4.81 8.33
N LYS A 242 -16.70 4.77 8.94
CA LYS A 242 -17.94 5.26 8.32
C LYS A 242 -17.88 6.75 7.96
N SER A 243 -17.08 7.56 8.65
CA SER A 243 -16.91 8.99 8.32
C SER A 243 -16.29 9.23 6.93
N TYR A 244 -15.68 8.19 6.34
CA TYR A 244 -15.07 8.24 5.01
C TYR A 244 -16.00 7.74 3.90
N LEU A 245 -17.25 7.36 4.18
CA LEU A 245 -18.19 6.92 3.15
C LEU A 245 -18.31 7.93 2.00
N GLY A 246 -18.27 7.42 0.77
CA GLY A 246 -18.32 8.22 -0.44
C GLY A 246 -16.99 8.78 -0.93
N ARG A 247 -15.90 8.68 -0.15
CA ARG A 247 -14.57 9.11 -0.61
C ARG A 247 -14.10 8.25 -1.79
N PRO A 248 -13.53 8.83 -2.86
CA PRO A 248 -13.11 8.05 -4.01
C PRO A 248 -11.90 7.17 -3.67
N TYR A 249 -11.81 6.00 -4.30
CA TYR A 249 -10.77 5.00 -3.99
C TYR A 249 -9.35 5.52 -4.16
N HIS A 250 -9.10 6.38 -5.17
CA HIS A 250 -7.77 6.95 -5.40
C HIS A 250 -7.30 7.89 -4.27
N LYS A 251 -8.20 8.31 -3.35
CA LYS A 251 -7.83 9.08 -2.15
C LYS A 251 -7.62 8.19 -0.93
N ILE A 252 -8.36 7.09 -0.84
CA ILE A 252 -8.35 6.17 0.30
C ILE A 252 -8.62 4.77 -0.25
N ASP A 253 -7.60 3.92 -0.32
CA ASP A 253 -7.75 2.50 -0.65
C ASP A 253 -8.20 1.68 0.58
N CYS A 254 -8.37 0.37 0.42
CA CYS A 254 -8.90 -0.49 1.48
C CYS A 254 -8.01 -0.55 2.73
N TYR A 255 -6.69 -0.62 2.55
CA TYR A 255 -5.74 -0.57 3.67
C TYR A 255 -5.70 0.82 4.31
N GLY A 256 -5.63 1.87 3.50
CA GLY A 256 -5.64 3.26 3.93
C GLY A 256 -6.90 3.65 4.69
N LEU A 257 -8.06 3.05 4.37
CA LEU A 257 -9.29 3.24 5.13
C LEU A 257 -9.13 2.77 6.58
N VAL A 258 -8.60 1.55 6.77
CA VAL A 258 -8.34 0.99 8.11
C VAL A 258 -7.34 1.85 8.87
N ILE A 259 -6.25 2.25 8.21
CA ILE A 259 -5.21 3.07 8.84
C ILE A 259 -5.75 4.43 9.28
N ARG A 260 -6.50 5.12 8.41
CA ARG A 260 -7.12 6.42 8.76
C ARG A 260 -8.12 6.26 9.91
N GLY A 261 -8.90 5.18 9.90
CA GLY A 261 -9.80 4.88 11.00
C GLY A 261 -9.10 4.68 12.35
N LEU A 262 -7.90 4.07 12.33
CA LEU A 262 -7.06 3.94 13.52
C LEU A 262 -6.44 5.28 13.93
N GLU A 263 -5.96 6.07 12.97
CA GLU A 263 -5.37 7.41 13.20
C GLU A 263 -6.39 8.37 13.86
N ASP A 264 -7.65 8.35 13.43
CA ASP A 264 -8.74 9.14 14.02
C ASP A 264 -9.01 8.78 15.49
N LEU A 265 -8.68 7.55 15.91
CA LEU A 265 -8.75 7.10 17.29
C LEU A 265 -7.46 7.35 18.08
N GLY A 266 -6.52 8.10 17.51
CA GLY A 266 -5.25 8.46 18.13
C GLY A 266 -4.19 7.36 18.05
N VAL A 267 -4.37 6.34 17.21
CA VAL A 267 -3.32 5.36 16.96
C VAL A 267 -2.25 5.99 16.06
N GLN A 268 -1.03 6.08 16.57
CA GLN A 268 0.10 6.57 15.80
C GLN A 268 0.54 5.51 14.79
N TYR A 269 0.12 5.64 13.52
CA TYR A 269 0.56 4.74 12.46
C TYR A 269 1.94 5.12 11.89
N LYS A 270 2.16 6.42 11.65
CA LYS A 270 3.39 6.97 11.05
C LYS A 270 4.36 7.56 12.08
N GLY A 271 5.55 7.93 11.61
CA GLY A 271 6.60 8.52 12.42
C GLY A 271 7.41 7.49 13.18
N ASN A 272 8.45 7.96 13.88
CA ASN A 272 9.21 7.12 14.79
C ASN A 272 8.25 6.47 15.76
N ASN A 273 8.45 5.19 16.01
CA ASN A 273 7.70 4.42 16.98
C ASN A 273 6.23 4.14 16.60
N GLY A 274 5.82 4.49 15.38
CA GLY A 274 4.49 4.21 14.87
C GLY A 274 4.26 2.72 14.55
N LEU A 275 2.99 2.34 14.41
CA LEU A 275 2.59 0.98 14.06
C LEU A 275 3.27 0.49 12.77
N ARG A 276 3.42 1.35 11.74
CA ARG A 276 4.10 1.00 10.49
C ARG A 276 5.52 0.51 10.71
N GLN A 277 6.30 1.17 11.57
CA GLN A 277 7.67 0.77 11.85
C GLN A 277 7.72 -0.60 12.53
N HIS A 278 6.77 -0.90 13.41
CA HIS A 278 6.66 -2.21 14.05
C HIS A 278 6.31 -3.32 13.06
N LEU A 279 5.39 -3.04 12.13
CA LEU A 279 5.05 -4.00 11.06
C LEU A 279 6.28 -4.29 10.19
N VAL A 280 7.03 -3.25 9.81
CA VAL A 280 8.28 -3.40 9.05
C VAL A 280 9.31 -4.20 9.86
N GLN A 281 9.55 -3.85 11.12
CA GLN A 281 10.54 -4.50 11.96
C GLN A 281 10.17 -5.97 12.25
N LEU A 282 8.90 -6.27 12.47
CA LEU A 282 8.44 -7.64 12.61
C LEU A 282 8.70 -8.45 11.34
N ALA A 283 8.39 -7.88 10.17
CA ALA A 283 8.68 -8.54 8.91
C ALA A 283 10.17 -8.81 8.75
N THR A 284 11.01 -7.81 9.00
CA THR A 284 12.48 -7.94 8.96
C THR A 284 12.99 -9.02 9.91
N ASN A 285 12.50 -9.04 11.15
CA ASN A 285 12.91 -10.02 12.16
C ASN A 285 12.53 -11.46 11.78
N GLN A 286 11.50 -11.63 10.95
CA GLN A 286 11.07 -12.94 10.44
C GLN A 286 11.68 -13.29 9.08
N GLY A 287 12.61 -12.48 8.57
CA GLY A 287 13.18 -12.67 7.22
C GLY A 287 12.16 -12.45 6.10
N LEU A 288 11.03 -11.80 6.39
CA LEU A 288 9.99 -11.45 5.44
C LEU A 288 10.28 -10.08 4.81
N ARG A 289 9.63 -9.80 3.68
CA ARG A 289 9.69 -8.48 3.03
C ARG A 289 9.11 -7.41 3.95
N HIS A 290 9.68 -6.21 3.95
CA HIS A 290 9.27 -5.10 4.83
C HIS A 290 7.78 -4.76 4.80
N ASN A 291 7.07 -5.06 3.71
CA ASN A 291 5.64 -4.83 3.54
C ASN A 291 4.76 -6.08 3.79
N ALA A 292 5.32 -7.19 4.27
CA ALA A 292 4.59 -8.45 4.46
C ALA A 292 3.36 -8.32 5.37
N TYR A 293 3.37 -7.35 6.29
CA TYR A 293 2.27 -7.04 7.19
C TYR A 293 1.49 -5.76 6.84
N HIS A 294 1.72 -5.17 5.66
CA HIS A 294 0.94 -4.02 5.17
C HIS A 294 -0.34 -4.48 4.46
N ASN A 295 -1.13 -5.31 5.15
CA ASN A 295 -2.41 -5.85 4.72
C ASN A 295 -3.28 -6.11 5.97
N GLY A 296 -4.56 -6.48 5.77
CA GLY A 296 -5.47 -6.75 6.88
C GLY A 296 -5.03 -7.92 7.74
N GLU A 297 -4.53 -9.00 7.14
CA GLU A 297 -4.04 -10.18 7.86
C GLU A 297 -2.89 -9.83 8.81
N GLY A 298 -1.96 -8.98 8.35
CA GLY A 298 -0.84 -8.52 9.15
C GLY A 298 -1.24 -7.58 10.27
N LEU A 299 -2.23 -6.71 10.03
CA LEU A 299 -2.79 -5.88 11.10
C LEU A 299 -3.48 -6.74 12.17
N ILE A 300 -4.23 -7.76 11.77
CA ILE A 300 -4.86 -8.71 12.70
C ILE A 300 -3.79 -9.46 13.51
N GLU A 301 -2.75 -9.94 12.86
CA GLU A 301 -1.67 -10.69 13.50
C GLU A 301 -0.92 -9.87 14.55
N VAL A 302 -0.61 -8.60 14.23
CA VAL A 302 0.27 -7.78 15.08
C VAL A 302 -0.48 -6.96 16.11
N ALA A 303 -1.65 -6.44 15.74
CA ALA A 303 -2.39 -5.46 16.54
C ALA A 303 -3.78 -5.95 16.96
N GLY A 304 -4.18 -7.15 16.54
CA GLY A 304 -5.49 -7.71 16.83
C GLY A 304 -5.47 -9.02 17.61
N ASN A 305 -6.67 -9.51 17.88
CA ASN A 305 -6.97 -10.86 18.29
C ASN A 305 -7.67 -11.54 17.12
N LYS A 306 -7.06 -12.62 16.64
CA LYS A 306 -7.56 -13.42 15.53
C LYS A 306 -8.78 -14.20 15.98
N LEU A 307 -9.92 -14.01 15.31
CA LEU A 307 -11.19 -14.64 15.62
C LEU A 307 -11.47 -15.82 14.68
N PHE A 308 -11.07 -15.69 13.42
CA PHE A 308 -11.23 -16.71 12.38
C PHE A 308 -10.09 -16.58 11.36
N ASP A 309 -9.56 -17.70 10.88
CA ASP A 309 -8.50 -17.71 9.87
C ASP A 309 -8.52 -19.03 9.11
N GLU A 310 -9.04 -19.02 7.89
CA GLU A 310 -9.16 -20.23 7.06
C GLU A 310 -8.70 -19.99 5.63
N SER A 311 -8.19 -21.05 5.01
CA SER A 311 -7.75 -21.07 3.62
C SER A 311 -8.46 -22.16 2.84
N PHE A 312 -9.04 -21.77 1.71
CA PHE A 312 -9.77 -22.59 0.78
C PHE A 312 -8.90 -22.78 -0.46
N SER A 313 -8.27 -23.95 -0.59
CA SER A 313 -7.40 -24.26 -1.72
C SER A 313 -8.19 -24.58 -3.00
N VAL A 314 -9.41 -25.09 -2.85
CA VAL A 314 -10.32 -25.44 -3.95
C VAL A 314 -11.71 -24.90 -3.64
N ILE A 315 -12.31 -24.23 -4.62
CA ILE A 315 -13.67 -23.67 -4.51
C ILE A 315 -14.54 -24.33 -5.58
N ASN A 316 -15.38 -25.26 -5.14
CA ASN A 316 -16.25 -26.05 -6.02
C ASN A 316 -17.64 -25.42 -6.14
N ASN A 317 -18.19 -24.96 -5.01
CA ASN A 317 -19.48 -24.30 -4.94
C ASN A 317 -19.30 -23.00 -4.15
N ALA A 318 -19.11 -21.90 -4.88
CA ALA A 318 -18.75 -20.61 -4.30
C ALA A 318 -19.82 -20.09 -3.35
N GLU A 319 -21.08 -20.28 -3.73
CA GLU A 319 -22.25 -19.87 -2.97
C GLU A 319 -22.37 -20.67 -1.66
N GLN A 320 -22.35 -22.00 -1.73
CA GLN A 320 -22.42 -22.84 -0.53
C GLN A 320 -21.24 -22.58 0.42
N GLN A 321 -20.02 -22.48 -0.10
CA GLN A 321 -18.84 -22.25 0.75
C GLN A 321 -18.85 -20.85 1.38
N ALA A 322 -19.43 -19.85 0.70
CA ALA A 322 -19.63 -18.52 1.27
C ALA A 322 -20.65 -18.55 2.41
N ASP A 323 -21.79 -19.25 2.24
CA ASP A 323 -22.81 -19.43 3.28
C ASP A 323 -22.26 -20.19 4.50
N ASP A 324 -21.45 -21.23 4.26
CA ASP A 324 -20.78 -21.99 5.32
C ASP A 324 -19.76 -21.12 6.10
N VAL A 325 -19.06 -20.21 5.42
CA VAL A 325 -18.20 -19.22 6.08
C VAL A 325 -19.03 -18.22 6.87
N MET A 326 -20.08 -17.67 6.26
CA MET A 326 -20.95 -16.68 6.92
C MET A 326 -21.52 -17.26 8.22
N THR A 327 -22.06 -18.48 8.19
CA THR A 327 -22.59 -19.20 9.35
C THR A 327 -21.57 -19.34 10.49
N ARG A 328 -20.29 -19.54 10.15
CA ARG A 328 -19.20 -19.73 11.13
C ARG A 328 -18.67 -18.42 11.70
N ILE A 329 -18.64 -17.35 10.89
CA ILE A 329 -18.14 -16.06 11.36
C ILE A 329 -19.22 -15.22 12.03
N GLU A 330 -20.50 -15.38 11.68
CA GLU A 330 -21.63 -14.62 12.24
C GLU A 330 -21.63 -14.51 13.77
N PRO A 331 -21.46 -15.60 14.56
CA PRO A 331 -21.43 -15.50 16.01
C PRO A 331 -20.18 -14.76 16.56
N LEU A 332 -19.18 -14.50 15.72
CA LEU A 332 -17.96 -13.77 16.05
C LEU A 332 -18.05 -12.29 15.65
N LEU A 333 -19.10 -11.89 14.93
CA LEU A 333 -19.23 -10.54 14.39
C LEU A 333 -19.65 -9.54 15.47
N GLN A 334 -18.98 -8.39 15.43
CA GLN A 334 -19.41 -7.17 16.08
C GLN A 334 -18.89 -5.97 15.28
N GLU A 335 -19.51 -4.81 15.46
CA GLU A 335 -19.02 -3.58 14.81
C GLU A 335 -17.55 -3.34 15.15
N GLY A 336 -16.75 -3.05 14.13
CA GLY A 336 -15.32 -2.75 14.27
C GLY A 336 -14.40 -3.95 14.12
N VAL A 337 -14.94 -5.15 13.90
CA VAL A 337 -14.14 -6.31 13.49
C VAL A 337 -13.54 -6.05 12.11
N LEU A 338 -12.27 -6.40 11.92
CA LEU A 338 -11.63 -6.47 10.62
C LEU A 338 -11.98 -7.78 9.93
N LEU A 339 -12.29 -7.68 8.64
CA LEU A 339 -12.38 -8.81 7.74
C LEU A 339 -11.41 -8.57 6.57
N SER A 340 -10.59 -9.58 6.29
CA SER A 340 -9.62 -9.58 5.20
C SER A 340 -9.83 -10.79 4.31
N PHE A 341 -9.74 -10.55 3.01
CA PHE A 341 -9.73 -11.56 1.97
C PHE A 341 -8.41 -11.50 1.23
N SER A 342 -7.81 -12.66 0.97
CA SER A 342 -6.61 -12.75 0.14
C SER A 342 -6.64 -13.93 -0.81
N THR A 343 -6.25 -13.68 -2.05
CA THR A 343 -5.86 -14.69 -3.03
C THR A 343 -4.36 -14.50 -3.31
N PRO A 344 -3.69 -15.40 -4.04
CA PRO A 344 -2.27 -15.25 -4.36
C PRO A 344 -1.91 -13.94 -5.07
N SER A 345 -2.87 -13.29 -5.75
CA SER A 345 -2.63 -12.09 -6.56
C SER A 345 -3.39 -10.85 -6.09
N ARG A 346 -4.28 -10.96 -5.09
CA ARG A 346 -5.11 -9.84 -4.65
C ARG A 346 -5.44 -9.95 -3.17
N GLY A 347 -5.40 -8.81 -2.47
CA GLY A 347 -5.92 -8.66 -1.11
C GLY A 347 -7.02 -7.61 -1.04
N HIS A 348 -7.84 -7.68 -0.01
CA HIS A 348 -8.83 -6.67 0.34
C HIS A 348 -9.16 -6.73 1.82
N THR A 349 -9.39 -5.58 2.42
CA THR A 349 -9.67 -5.47 3.84
C THR A 349 -10.72 -4.41 4.07
N GLY A 350 -11.54 -4.63 5.08
CA GLY A 350 -12.56 -3.69 5.50
C GLY A 350 -13.01 -3.99 6.92
N VAL A 351 -14.06 -3.30 7.33
CA VAL A 351 -14.52 -3.28 8.71
C VAL A 351 -15.98 -3.68 8.76
N ILE A 352 -16.29 -4.62 9.65
CA ILE A 352 -17.65 -5.06 9.93
C ILE A 352 -18.42 -3.94 10.62
N SER A 353 -19.65 -3.76 10.16
CA SER A 353 -20.60 -2.77 10.61
C SER A 353 -21.98 -3.42 10.73
N GLN A 354 -22.92 -2.73 11.34
CA GLN A 354 -24.32 -3.13 11.31
C GLN A 354 -25.20 -1.98 10.82
N LYS A 355 -26.20 -2.31 10.00
CA LYS A 355 -27.23 -1.38 9.54
C LYS A 355 -28.56 -2.09 9.45
N ASP A 356 -29.60 -1.49 10.03
CA ASP A 356 -30.98 -2.02 10.04
C ASP A 356 -31.09 -3.49 10.51
N GLY A 357 -30.20 -3.89 11.42
CA GLY A 357 -30.14 -5.25 11.96
C GLY A 357 -29.31 -6.24 11.14
N GLU A 358 -28.85 -5.85 9.95
CA GLU A 358 -28.02 -6.69 9.07
C GLU A 358 -26.53 -6.38 9.21
N TRP A 359 -25.70 -7.41 9.08
CA TRP A 359 -24.26 -7.26 9.04
C TRP A 359 -23.81 -6.69 7.69
N THR A 360 -23.00 -5.65 7.77
CA THR A 360 -22.49 -4.92 6.60
C THR A 360 -20.97 -4.84 6.65
N TYR A 361 -20.38 -4.46 5.53
CA TYR A 361 -18.93 -4.40 5.34
C TYR A 361 -18.55 -3.05 4.76
N VAL A 362 -17.90 -2.23 5.58
CA VAL A 362 -17.37 -0.93 5.18
C VAL A 362 -15.98 -1.13 4.60
N ASN A 363 -15.82 -0.87 3.30
CA ASN A 363 -14.55 -1.05 2.60
C ASN A 363 -14.29 0.09 1.60
N SER A 364 -13.10 0.09 0.99
CA SER A 364 -12.83 0.90 -0.18
C SER A 364 -12.46 0.04 -1.37
N GLY A 365 -13.24 0.12 -2.44
CA GLY A 365 -13.10 -0.77 -3.58
C GLY A 365 -14.09 -0.42 -4.68
N VAL A 366 -14.40 -1.40 -5.53
CA VAL A 366 -15.56 -1.32 -6.41
C VAL A 366 -16.76 -1.73 -5.56
N ILE A 367 -17.60 -0.78 -5.21
CA ILE A 367 -18.78 -1.00 -4.39
C ILE A 367 -19.92 -1.40 -5.32
N ASP A 368 -20.31 -2.67 -5.34
CA ASP A 368 -21.32 -3.23 -6.23
C ASP A 368 -22.52 -3.86 -5.49
N HIS A 369 -22.44 -3.99 -4.16
CA HIS A 369 -23.52 -4.46 -3.29
C HIS A 369 -23.88 -3.44 -2.20
N GLN A 370 -24.01 -2.17 -2.58
CA GLN A 370 -24.24 -1.07 -1.64
C GLN A 370 -25.56 -1.19 -0.89
N VAL A 371 -25.51 -1.03 0.43
CA VAL A 371 -26.70 -1.15 1.32
C VAL A 371 -27.76 -0.08 1.03
N ASP A 372 -27.35 1.17 0.77
CA ASP A 372 -28.28 2.29 0.50
C ASP A 372 -28.89 2.31 -0.91
N GLY A 373 -28.57 1.32 -1.74
CA GLY A 373 -28.82 1.41 -3.18
C GLY A 373 -27.93 2.47 -3.84
N GLY A 374 -27.49 2.19 -5.06
CA GLY A 374 -26.59 3.06 -5.78
C GLY A 374 -26.01 2.38 -7.01
N LYS A 375 -25.41 3.19 -7.89
CA LYS A 375 -24.64 2.65 -9.01
C LYS A 375 -23.28 2.18 -8.51
N ALA A 376 -22.79 1.10 -9.10
CA ALA A 376 -21.46 0.60 -8.80
C ALA A 376 -20.40 1.68 -9.02
N ALA A 377 -19.52 1.89 -8.04
CA ALA A 377 -18.53 2.95 -8.08
C ALA A 377 -17.27 2.61 -7.29
N LYS A 378 -16.11 3.13 -7.73
CA LYS A 378 -14.84 2.89 -7.05
C LYS A 378 -14.61 3.90 -5.91
N ARG A 379 -15.02 3.56 -4.69
CA ARG A 379 -15.05 4.47 -3.53
C ARG A 379 -15.06 3.71 -2.20
N VAL A 380 -15.01 4.45 -1.11
CA VAL A 380 -15.39 3.97 0.21
C VAL A 380 -16.91 3.80 0.24
N GLY A 381 -17.39 2.60 0.57
CA GLY A 381 -18.79 2.26 0.64
C GLY A 381 -19.08 1.22 1.71
N GLU A 382 -20.36 1.01 1.95
CA GLU A 382 -20.88 -0.01 2.86
C GLU A 382 -21.71 -0.99 2.05
N GLU A 383 -21.34 -2.27 2.13
CA GLU A 383 -21.92 -3.35 1.32
C GLU A 383 -22.55 -4.41 2.20
N THR A 384 -23.49 -5.16 1.64
CA THR A 384 -24.03 -6.36 2.30
C THR A 384 -22.90 -7.37 2.50
N LEU A 385 -22.64 -7.77 3.74
CA LEU A 385 -21.50 -8.62 4.09
C LEU A 385 -21.56 -9.99 3.40
N SER A 386 -22.72 -10.64 3.41
CA SER A 386 -22.91 -11.96 2.79
C SER A 386 -22.67 -11.94 1.27
N ALA A 387 -23.11 -10.86 0.60
CA ALA A 387 -22.89 -10.66 -0.82
C ALA A 387 -21.39 -10.48 -1.13
N GLU A 388 -20.67 -9.70 -0.32
CA GLU A 388 -19.22 -9.51 -0.51
C GLU A 388 -18.43 -10.81 -0.27
N ILE A 389 -18.75 -11.58 0.77
CA ILE A 389 -18.10 -12.89 0.99
C ILE A 389 -18.34 -13.79 -0.23
N THR A 390 -19.57 -13.85 -0.73
CA THR A 390 -19.93 -14.61 -1.92
C THR A 390 -19.14 -14.18 -3.15
N ASN A 391 -18.95 -12.87 -3.34
CA ASN A 391 -18.13 -12.32 -4.43
C ASN A 391 -16.68 -12.82 -4.38
N TRP A 392 -16.06 -12.87 -3.20
CA TRP A 392 -14.68 -13.37 -3.05
C TRP A 392 -14.56 -14.85 -3.38
N PHE A 393 -15.52 -15.67 -2.95
CA PHE A 393 -15.56 -17.08 -3.33
C PHE A 393 -15.74 -17.26 -4.85
N LYS A 394 -16.65 -16.49 -5.47
CA LYS A 394 -16.84 -16.50 -6.93
C LYS A 394 -15.57 -16.08 -7.67
N LEU A 395 -14.91 -15.02 -7.20
CA LEU A 395 -13.67 -14.52 -7.78
C LEU A 395 -12.57 -15.59 -7.76
N ALA A 396 -12.32 -16.19 -6.60
CA ALA A 396 -11.29 -17.21 -6.44
C ALA A 396 -11.61 -18.49 -7.22
N ARG A 397 -12.89 -18.93 -7.28
CA ARG A 397 -13.34 -20.02 -8.17
C ARG A 397 -13.03 -19.70 -9.64
N ASN A 398 -13.45 -18.53 -10.11
CA ASN A 398 -13.29 -18.12 -11.51
C ASN A 398 -11.82 -18.01 -11.91
N LYS A 399 -10.95 -17.64 -10.97
CA LYS A 399 -9.50 -17.56 -11.17
C LYS A 399 -8.77 -18.88 -10.89
N ARG A 400 -9.46 -19.91 -10.38
CA ARG A 400 -8.89 -21.19 -9.94
C ARG A 400 -7.74 -20.99 -8.96
N THR A 401 -7.91 -20.07 -8.03
CA THR A 401 -6.92 -19.75 -7.00
C THR A 401 -7.47 -20.08 -5.62
N SER A 402 -6.58 -20.19 -4.64
CA SER A 402 -6.99 -20.23 -3.24
C SER A 402 -7.62 -18.90 -2.81
N LEU A 403 -8.44 -18.99 -1.77
CA LEU A 403 -8.97 -17.85 -1.02
C LEU A 403 -8.63 -18.04 0.45
N LYS A 404 -8.11 -17.01 1.09
CA LYS A 404 -7.93 -16.92 2.53
C LYS A 404 -8.89 -15.89 3.08
N VAL A 405 -9.55 -16.23 4.19
CA VAL A 405 -10.48 -15.37 4.91
C VAL A 405 -9.98 -15.25 6.34
N SER A 406 -9.69 -14.02 6.77
CA SER A 406 -9.22 -13.73 8.12
C SER A 406 -10.10 -12.70 8.79
N VAL A 407 -10.52 -12.99 10.02
CA VAL A 407 -11.34 -12.11 10.86
C VAL A 407 -10.56 -11.83 12.14
N GLY A 408 -10.51 -10.56 12.54
CA GLY A 408 -9.86 -10.18 13.78
C GLY A 408 -10.39 -8.90 14.35
N ILE A 409 -10.21 -8.72 15.64
CA ILE A 409 -10.59 -7.51 16.35
C ILE A 409 -9.34 -6.82 16.88
N PHE A 410 -9.24 -5.50 16.75
CA PHE A 410 -8.13 -4.78 17.32
C PHE A 410 -8.09 -4.91 18.84
N ASP A 411 -6.89 -5.13 19.37
CA ASP A 411 -6.62 -5.14 20.79
C ASP A 411 -6.03 -3.76 21.19
N PRO A 412 -6.78 -2.93 21.94
CA PRO A 412 -6.29 -1.62 22.35
C PRO A 412 -5.00 -1.70 23.19
N GLY A 413 -4.81 -2.80 23.92
CA GLY A 413 -3.59 -3.10 24.67
C GLY A 413 -2.41 -3.28 23.72
N LYS A 414 -2.53 -4.13 22.70
CA LYS A 414 -1.49 -4.33 21.68
C LYS A 414 -1.20 -3.03 20.93
N LEU A 415 -2.23 -2.30 20.50
CA LEU A 415 -2.06 -1.00 19.83
C LEU A 415 -1.28 0.01 20.71
N LYS A 416 -1.59 0.09 22.01
CA LYS A 416 -0.90 0.98 22.96
C LYS A 416 0.50 0.50 23.33
N GLU A 417 0.69 -0.81 23.48
CA GLU A 417 2.00 -1.40 23.83
C GLU A 417 3.00 -1.18 22.69
N LYS A 418 2.56 -1.33 21.43
CA LYS A 418 3.41 -0.99 20.28
C LYS A 418 3.71 0.50 20.20
N ALA A 419 2.80 1.37 20.63
CA ALA A 419 3.12 2.79 20.80
C ALA A 419 4.14 3.06 21.95
N ARG A 420 4.25 2.18 22.96
CA ARG A 420 5.10 2.36 24.15
C ARG A 420 6.47 1.68 24.09
N LEU A 421 6.59 0.45 23.57
CA LEU A 421 7.86 -0.29 23.44
C LEU A 421 8.90 0.48 22.63
N ALA A 422 8.38 1.28 21.73
CA ALA A 422 9.08 2.09 20.78
C ALA A 422 9.80 3.29 21.46
N VAL A 423 9.17 3.91 22.46
CA VAL A 423 9.77 4.97 23.29
C VAL A 423 10.96 4.45 24.13
N ARG A 424 10.94 3.17 24.53
CA ARG A 424 12.03 2.57 25.32
C ARG A 424 13.27 2.25 24.50
N ASN A 425 13.11 1.83 23.25
CA ASN A 425 14.25 1.50 22.39
C ASN A 425 15.05 2.76 21.97
N ASP A 426 14.38 3.92 21.84
CA ASP A 426 15.06 5.21 21.62
C ASP A 426 15.79 5.72 22.88
N ALA A 427 15.28 5.41 24.07
CA ALA A 427 15.92 5.80 25.33
C ALA A 427 17.12 4.93 25.71
N GLU A 428 17.21 3.69 25.21
CA GLU A 428 18.29 2.75 25.51
C GLU A 428 19.47 2.80 24.52
N GLY A 429 19.44 3.63 23.47
CA GLY A 429 20.60 3.86 22.61
C GLY A 429 21.21 2.59 21.98
N LYS A 430 20.42 1.54 21.78
CA LYS A 430 20.89 0.33 21.10
C LYS A 430 20.81 0.50 19.59
N GLY A 431 21.72 1.32 19.06
CA GLY A 431 22.18 1.18 17.69
C GLY A 431 22.85 -0.19 17.55
N ILE A 432 22.25 -1.07 16.75
CA ILE A 432 22.90 -2.30 16.31
C ILE A 432 23.68 -1.92 15.04
N ILE A 433 24.99 -2.10 15.13
CA ILE A 433 25.98 -1.99 14.04
C ILE A 433 25.66 -3.02 12.95
#